data_AF-A0A7L4MEC2-F1
#
_entry.id   AF-A0A7L4MEC2-F1
#
_cell.length_a   1.000
_cell.length_b   1.000
_cell.length_c   1.000
_cell.angle_alpha   90.00
_cell.angle_beta   90.00
_cell.angle_gamma   90.00
#
_symmetry.space_group_name_H-M   'P 1'
#
loop_
_entity.id
_entity.type
_entity.pdbx_description
1 polymer ?
#
loop_
_entity_poly.entity_id
_entity_poly.type
_entity_poly.pdbx_seq_one_letter_code
_entity_poly.pdbx_strand_id
1 'polypeptide(L)'
;RTLRYVPESSKDKIISDEDVFETLLKIFKALFINDFSRQAHILALLPEIRCKYMELLTVEQKQSEVNSCNHQSQHVFSPEEVLFNTLGFSITRDRSSLVSAGTGVFVTKGFVPKGTLVSMYPGTIYRKHEPIFFQSLGNPFIFRCIDGILIDGNDRGLSRSVYRSCSRRDQLGPFQMSDESWLTSALQNPLAVGQYVNNCSHGKLPGKFSRLAFGNVIVHFYMFCLYFFYSHLRCVVLVTLRDIKQGEELFSNYYTVVN
;
A
#
# COMPACT_ATOMS: atom_id res chain seq x y z
N ARG A 1 -10.44 -25.08 -6.06
CA ARG A 1 -10.36 -23.82 -5.28
C ARG A 1 -9.68 -24.15 -3.96
N THR A 2 -8.54 -23.54 -3.62
CA THR A 2 -7.90 -23.78 -2.32
C THR A 2 -8.46 -22.78 -1.32
N LEU A 3 -9.07 -23.23 -0.24
CA LEU A 3 -9.61 -22.37 0.81
C LEU A 3 -8.57 -22.23 1.92
N ARG A 4 -8.28 -21.00 2.36
CA ARG A 4 -7.51 -20.76 3.58
C ARG A 4 -8.48 -20.86 4.75
N TYR A 5 -8.29 -21.87 5.60
CA TYR A 5 -9.03 -22.00 6.84
C TYR A 5 -8.36 -21.18 7.94
N VAL A 6 -9.13 -20.34 8.63
CA VAL A 6 -8.68 -19.56 9.77
C VAL A 6 -9.54 -19.95 10.97
N PRO A 7 -8.98 -20.61 12.01
CA PRO A 7 -9.77 -21.13 13.12
C PRO A 7 -10.36 -20.05 14.03
N GLU A 8 -9.69 -18.91 14.15
CA GLU A 8 -10.14 -17.73 14.91
C GLU A 8 -9.69 -16.47 14.18
N SER A 9 -10.48 -15.39 14.21
CA SER A 9 -10.14 -14.11 13.58
C SER A 9 -8.81 -13.52 14.06
N SER A 10 -8.42 -13.79 15.30
CA SER A 10 -7.13 -13.42 15.91
C SER A 10 -5.91 -14.08 15.21
N LYS A 11 -6.12 -15.22 14.55
CA LYS A 11 -5.08 -16.03 13.88
C LYS A 11 -5.00 -15.75 12.37
N ASP A 12 -5.73 -14.77 11.85
CA ASP A 12 -5.65 -14.38 10.44
C ASP A 12 -4.36 -13.61 10.12
N LYS A 13 -3.86 -12.84 11.09
CA LYS A 13 -2.67 -11.99 10.93
C LYS A 13 -1.40 -12.79 11.18
N ILE A 14 -0.43 -12.66 10.28
CA ILE A 14 0.89 -13.31 10.39
C ILE A 14 1.95 -12.36 10.95
N ILE A 15 1.72 -11.07 10.81
CA ILE A 15 2.54 -9.99 11.37
C ILE A 15 1.66 -9.10 12.25
N SER A 16 2.27 -8.45 13.24
CA SER A 16 1.53 -7.57 14.15
C SER A 16 1.12 -6.28 13.45
N ASP A 17 0.09 -5.62 13.99
CA ASP A 17 -0.33 -4.31 13.49
C ASP A 17 0.77 -3.25 13.68
N GLU A 18 1.56 -3.38 14.75
CA GLU A 18 2.70 -2.51 15.05
C GLU A 18 3.79 -2.63 13.98
N ASP A 19 4.16 -3.86 13.57
CA ASP A 19 5.19 -4.07 12.55
C ASP A 19 4.78 -3.48 11.20
N VAL A 20 3.50 -3.60 10.85
CA VAL A 20 2.94 -2.98 9.64
C VAL A 20 2.95 -1.47 9.76
N PHE A 21 2.52 -0.94 10.91
CA PHE A 21 2.52 0.49 11.17
C PHE A 21 3.91 1.08 10.99
N GLU A 22 4.92 0.51 11.64
CA GLU A 22 6.31 0.97 11.56
C GLU A 22 6.89 0.84 10.14
N THR A 23 6.58 -0.24 9.42
CA THR A 23 7.01 -0.42 8.03
C THR A 23 6.41 0.64 7.11
N LEU A 24 5.09 0.84 7.21
CA LEU A 24 4.40 1.91 6.47
C LEU A 24 4.91 3.28 6.90
N LEU A 25 5.30 3.44 8.18
CA LEU A 25 5.83 4.69 8.69
C LEU A 25 7.14 5.09 8.07
N LYS A 26 8.03 4.12 8.00
CA LYS A 26 9.33 4.27 7.37
C LYS A 26 9.21 4.68 5.90
N ILE A 27 8.40 3.97 5.11
CA ILE A 27 8.29 4.24 3.67
C ILE A 27 7.58 5.56 3.37
N PHE A 28 6.52 5.91 4.09
CA PHE A 28 5.81 7.17 3.85
C PHE A 28 6.64 8.39 4.26
N LYS A 29 7.43 8.28 5.34
CA LYS A 29 8.44 9.31 5.68
C LYS A 29 9.45 9.47 4.53
N ALA A 30 10.01 8.36 4.03
CA ALA A 30 10.98 8.41 2.94
C ALA A 30 10.40 9.03 1.65
N LEU A 31 9.17 8.65 1.26
CA LEU A 31 8.47 9.23 0.09
C LEU A 31 8.20 10.72 0.28
N PHE A 32 7.78 11.12 1.48
CA PHE A 32 7.53 12.52 1.81
C PHE A 32 8.80 13.36 1.71
N ILE A 33 9.91 12.87 2.28
CA ILE A 33 11.21 13.55 2.25
C ILE A 33 11.73 13.69 0.81
N ASN A 34 11.57 12.65 0.00
CA ASN A 34 12.01 12.66 -1.39
C ASN A 34 11.29 13.73 -2.24
N ASP A 35 10.03 14.03 -1.94
CA ASP A 35 9.22 15.06 -2.65
C ASP A 35 9.10 16.37 -1.84
N PHE A 36 9.93 16.57 -0.80
CA PHE A 36 9.78 17.65 0.18
C PHE A 36 9.76 19.04 -0.46
N SER A 37 10.59 19.29 -1.47
CA SER A 37 10.64 20.58 -2.17
C SER A 37 9.31 20.93 -2.84
N ARG A 38 8.60 19.92 -3.37
CA ARG A 38 7.27 20.09 -3.96
C ARG A 38 6.19 20.22 -2.89
N GLN A 39 6.41 19.71 -1.68
CA GLN A 39 5.46 19.79 -0.56
C GLN A 39 5.76 20.93 0.42
N ALA A 40 6.80 21.74 0.16
CA ALA A 40 7.20 22.86 1.02
C ALA A 40 6.11 23.92 1.20
N HIS A 41 5.26 24.13 0.19
CA HIS A 41 4.12 25.04 0.27
C HIS A 41 3.03 24.55 1.23
N ILE A 42 2.84 23.23 1.35
CA ILE A 42 1.92 22.60 2.30
C ILE A 42 2.45 22.76 3.74
N LEU A 43 3.75 22.57 3.93
CA LEU A 43 4.39 22.78 5.23
C LEU A 43 4.49 24.25 5.65
N ALA A 44 4.51 25.19 4.70
CA ALA A 44 4.45 26.62 5.00
C ALA A 44 3.11 27.01 5.67
N LEU A 45 2.04 26.26 5.37
CA LEU A 45 0.71 26.44 5.96
C LEU A 45 0.54 25.71 7.31
N LEU A 46 1.49 24.85 7.70
CA LEU A 46 1.48 24.04 8.93
C LEU A 46 2.83 24.11 9.66
N PRO A 47 3.20 25.28 10.23
CA PRO A 47 4.53 25.52 10.78
C PRO A 47 4.91 24.58 11.94
N GLU A 48 3.96 24.13 12.75
CA GLU A 48 4.22 23.16 13.84
C GLU A 48 4.63 21.77 13.31
N ILE A 49 4.00 21.35 12.21
CA ILE A 49 4.31 20.09 11.53
C ILE A 49 5.69 20.22 10.88
N ARG A 50 5.93 21.34 10.19
CA ARG A 50 7.25 21.64 9.60
C ARG A 50 8.38 21.52 10.61
N CYS A 51 8.25 22.08 11.82
CA CYS A 51 9.28 21.99 12.85
C CYS A 51 9.56 20.54 13.29
N LYS A 52 8.50 19.76 13.62
CA LYS A 52 8.65 18.35 14.00
C LYS A 52 9.30 17.50 12.91
N TYR A 53 8.97 17.77 11.64
CA TYR A 53 9.55 17.05 10.52
C TYR A 53 11.00 17.46 10.22
N MET A 54 11.34 18.74 10.36
CA MET A 54 12.72 19.21 10.23
C MET A 54 13.63 18.59 11.31
N GLU A 55 13.12 18.41 12.53
CA GLU A 55 13.85 17.68 13.58
C GLU A 55 14.11 16.22 13.18
N LEU A 56 13.11 15.50 12.64
CA LEU A 56 13.28 14.13 12.15
C LEU A 56 14.31 14.03 11.01
N LEU A 57 14.25 14.97 10.05
CA LEU A 57 15.21 15.08 8.95
C LEU A 57 16.65 15.25 9.46
N THR A 58 16.87 16.09 10.47
CA THR A 58 18.21 16.29 11.04
C THR A 58 18.76 15.06 11.78
N VAL A 59 17.89 14.16 12.26
CA VAL A 59 18.30 12.91 12.93
C VAL A 59 18.72 11.85 11.90
N GLU A 60 17.97 11.71 10.80
CA GLU A 60 18.29 10.76 9.71
C GLU A 60 19.54 11.19 8.91
N GLN A 61 19.73 12.51 8.71
CA GLN A 61 20.93 13.05 8.06
C GLN A 61 22.19 12.83 8.90
N LYS A 62 22.13 13.00 10.22
CA LYS A 62 23.26 12.73 11.14
C LYS A 62 23.68 11.26 11.18
N GLN A 63 22.78 10.32 10.90
CA GLN A 63 23.13 8.90 10.77
C GLN A 63 23.75 8.56 9.41
N SER A 64 23.51 9.39 8.39
CA SER A 64 24.02 9.21 7.03
C SER A 64 25.37 9.92 6.80
N GLU A 65 25.69 10.95 7.60
CA GLU A 65 26.94 11.74 7.51
C GLU A 65 28.23 10.98 7.89
N VAL A 66 28.15 9.72 8.31
CA VAL A 66 29.36 8.88 8.47
C VAL A 66 29.85 8.33 7.13
N ASN A 67 29.05 8.38 6.05
CA ASN A 67 29.47 7.90 4.72
C ASN A 67 29.14 8.89 3.59
N SER A 68 30.18 9.63 3.19
CA SER A 68 30.37 10.35 1.92
C SER A 68 29.89 11.80 1.84
N CYS A 69 30.90 12.67 1.86
CA CYS A 69 30.92 13.98 1.24
C CYS A 69 30.70 13.81 -0.27
N ASN A 70 29.67 14.45 -0.85
CA ASN A 70 29.74 15.08 -2.17
C ASN A 70 28.46 15.87 -2.42
N HIS A 71 28.62 17.14 -2.82
CA HIS A 71 27.58 17.99 -3.37
C HIS A 71 26.88 17.27 -4.55
N GLN A 72 25.67 16.74 -4.32
CA GLN A 72 24.79 16.30 -5.40
C GLN A 72 23.55 17.19 -5.43
N SER A 73 23.26 17.71 -6.62
CA SER A 73 21.93 18.19 -7.02
C SER A 73 20.85 17.35 -6.36
N GLN A 74 19.82 17.96 -5.76
CA GLN A 74 18.67 17.26 -5.16
C GLN A 74 18.00 16.37 -6.20
N HIS A 75 18.50 15.14 -6.36
CA HIS A 75 17.97 14.17 -7.30
C HIS A 75 16.77 13.54 -6.63
N VAL A 76 15.57 13.96 -7.05
CA VAL A 76 14.32 13.33 -6.63
C VAL A 76 14.29 11.92 -7.22
N PHE A 77 14.35 10.92 -6.37
CA PHE A 77 14.26 9.51 -6.77
C PHE A 77 12.84 9.17 -7.22
N SER A 78 12.70 8.16 -8.09
CA SER A 78 11.36 7.64 -8.40
C SER A 78 10.74 6.96 -7.15
N PRO A 79 9.41 6.87 -7.03
CA PRO A 79 8.78 6.17 -5.90
C PRO A 79 9.25 4.71 -5.76
N GLU A 80 9.50 4.02 -6.87
CA GLU A 80 10.06 2.66 -6.89
C GLU A 80 11.48 2.60 -6.34
N GLU A 81 12.31 3.61 -6.62
CA GLU A 81 13.66 3.73 -6.09
C GLU A 81 13.65 4.04 -4.60
N VAL A 82 12.74 4.91 -4.14
CA VAL A 82 12.54 5.18 -2.71
C VAL A 82 12.12 3.90 -1.98
N LEU A 83 11.22 3.11 -2.56
CA LEU A 83 10.84 1.80 -2.02
C LEU A 83 12.04 0.87 -1.88
N PHE A 84 12.87 0.77 -2.91
CA PHE A 84 14.08 -0.06 -2.89
C PHE A 84 15.07 0.39 -1.82
N ASN A 85 15.36 1.69 -1.76
CA ASN A 85 16.31 2.23 -0.79
C ASN A 85 15.80 2.07 0.65
N THR A 86 14.48 2.03 0.85
CA THR A 86 13.86 1.95 2.19
C THR A 86 13.65 0.51 2.69
N LEU A 87 13.16 -0.37 1.81
CA LEU A 87 12.73 -1.74 2.14
C LEU A 87 13.55 -2.84 1.45
N GLY A 88 14.50 -2.48 0.57
CA GLY A 88 15.40 -3.43 -0.10
C GLY A 88 14.81 -4.10 -1.35
N PHE A 89 13.62 -3.69 -1.80
CA PHE A 89 12.99 -4.21 -3.02
C PHE A 89 12.16 -3.14 -3.75
N SER A 90 11.94 -3.30 -5.05
CA SER A 90 10.95 -2.55 -5.82
C SER A 90 9.91 -3.50 -6.39
N ILE A 91 8.70 -3.00 -6.58
CA ILE A 91 7.63 -3.70 -7.30
C ILE A 91 7.05 -2.83 -8.39
N THR A 92 6.55 -3.45 -9.46
CA THR A 92 5.82 -2.76 -10.53
C THR A 92 4.64 -3.58 -11.02
N ARG A 93 3.70 -2.91 -11.70
CA ARG A 93 2.63 -3.56 -12.47
C ARG A 93 3.16 -3.93 -13.84
N ASP A 94 2.90 -5.15 -14.27
CA ASP A 94 3.21 -5.61 -15.64
C ASP A 94 2.17 -6.63 -16.12
N ARG A 95 2.26 -7.11 -17.35
CA ARG A 95 1.42 -8.18 -17.88
C ARG A 95 1.65 -9.45 -17.06
N SER A 96 0.56 -10.00 -16.50
CA SER A 96 0.62 -11.23 -15.72
C SER A 96 1.16 -12.40 -16.56
N SER A 97 1.91 -13.28 -15.91
CA SER A 97 2.33 -14.55 -16.49
C SER A 97 1.17 -15.56 -16.62
N LEU A 98 0.04 -15.30 -15.96
CA LEU A 98 -1.16 -16.13 -16.07
C LEU A 98 -1.96 -15.76 -17.34
N VAL A 99 -2.37 -16.79 -18.08
CA VAL A 99 -3.21 -16.63 -19.27
C VAL A 99 -4.51 -15.94 -18.90
N SER A 100 -4.82 -14.85 -19.61
CA SER A 100 -6.05 -14.05 -19.45
C SER A 100 -6.24 -13.38 -18.08
N ALA A 101 -5.21 -13.29 -17.24
CA ALA A 101 -5.30 -12.58 -15.94
C ALA A 101 -5.08 -11.07 -16.06
N GLY A 102 -4.64 -10.58 -17.22
CA GLY A 102 -4.42 -9.15 -17.45
C GLY A 102 -3.13 -8.67 -16.77
N THR A 103 -3.26 -7.79 -15.78
CA THR A 103 -2.14 -7.17 -15.06
C THR A 103 -1.77 -7.99 -13.82
N GLY A 104 -0.48 -8.14 -13.56
CA GLY A 104 0.12 -8.70 -12.34
C GLY A 104 1.07 -7.72 -11.67
N VAL A 105 1.62 -8.11 -10.52
CA VAL A 105 2.62 -7.32 -9.78
C VAL A 105 3.91 -8.13 -9.67
N PHE A 106 5.05 -7.53 -9.97
CA PHE A 106 6.34 -8.21 -10.01
C PHE A 106 7.35 -7.53 -9.09
N VAL A 107 8.20 -8.32 -8.45
CA VAL A 107 9.42 -7.80 -7.79
C VAL A 107 10.44 -7.48 -8.87
N THR A 108 10.68 -6.21 -9.16
CA THR A 108 11.56 -5.80 -10.26
C THR A 108 13.01 -5.62 -9.85
N LYS A 109 13.26 -5.31 -8.58
CA LYS A 109 14.60 -5.11 -8.03
C LYS A 109 14.67 -5.64 -6.61
N GLY A 110 15.80 -6.24 -6.24
CA GLY A 110 16.08 -6.64 -4.86
C GLY A 110 15.47 -7.98 -4.46
N PHE A 111 15.25 -8.15 -3.16
CA PHE A 111 14.83 -9.41 -2.57
C PHE A 111 13.81 -9.13 -1.46
N VAL A 112 12.75 -9.93 -1.40
CA VAL A 112 11.73 -9.80 -0.37
C VAL A 112 11.79 -11.00 0.56
N PRO A 113 12.21 -10.85 1.82
CA PRO A 113 12.16 -11.91 2.80
C PRO A 113 10.72 -12.36 3.09
N LYS A 114 10.59 -13.56 3.66
CA LYS A 114 9.34 -14.02 4.29
C LYS A 114 8.90 -13.07 5.42
N GLY A 115 7.61 -12.81 5.50
CA GLY A 115 7.00 -11.97 6.55
C GLY A 115 7.05 -10.48 6.23
N THR A 116 7.46 -10.09 5.04
CA THR A 116 7.59 -8.69 4.62
C THR A 116 6.30 -8.19 3.99
N LEU A 117 5.88 -6.97 4.36
CA LEU A 117 4.83 -6.25 3.67
C LEU A 117 5.31 -5.87 2.26
N VAL A 118 4.55 -6.27 1.24
CA VAL A 118 4.89 -6.02 -0.17
C VAL A 118 3.97 -5.06 -0.87
N SER A 119 2.69 -5.01 -0.49
CA SER A 119 1.76 -4.07 -1.10
C SER A 119 0.59 -3.75 -0.17
N MET A 120 -0.15 -2.71 -0.54
CA MET A 120 -1.39 -2.28 0.05
C MET A 120 -2.51 -2.48 -0.96
N TYR A 121 -3.69 -2.85 -0.49
CA TYR A 121 -4.90 -2.90 -1.29
C TYR A 121 -5.61 -1.53 -1.21
N PRO A 122 -5.48 -0.65 -2.22
CA PRO A 122 -6.16 0.62 -2.22
C PRO A 122 -7.65 0.43 -2.55
N GLY A 123 -8.45 1.43 -2.23
CA GLY A 123 -9.84 1.44 -2.67
C GLY A 123 -10.78 2.26 -1.80
N THR A 124 -12.03 2.36 -2.26
CA THR A 124 -13.11 2.95 -1.47
C THR A 124 -13.54 1.97 -0.39
N ILE A 125 -13.59 2.42 0.87
CA ILE A 125 -14.01 1.59 2.00
C ILE A 125 -15.51 1.74 2.20
N TYR A 126 -16.22 0.61 2.26
CA TYR A 126 -17.64 0.53 2.57
C TYR A 126 -17.86 -0.26 3.86
N ARG A 127 -18.64 0.29 4.77
CA ARG A 127 -19.04 -0.37 6.02
C ARG A 127 -20.04 -1.50 5.74
N LYS A 128 -20.21 -2.41 6.71
CA LYS A 128 -20.99 -3.67 6.62
C LYS A 128 -22.43 -3.54 6.08
N HIS A 129 -23.00 -2.34 6.05
CA HIS A 129 -24.37 -2.08 5.58
C HIS A 129 -24.46 -0.96 4.55
N GLU A 130 -23.33 -0.45 4.05
CA GLU A 130 -23.35 0.58 3.01
C GLU A 130 -23.66 -0.05 1.64
N PRO A 131 -24.53 0.59 0.85
CA PRO A 131 -24.93 0.04 -0.45
C PRO A 131 -23.80 0.17 -1.47
N ILE A 132 -23.47 -0.95 -2.13
CA ILE A 132 -22.46 -1.00 -3.21
C ILE A 132 -22.98 -1.58 -4.52
N PHE A 133 -24.30 -1.72 -4.67
CA PHE A 133 -24.91 -2.53 -5.72
C PHE A 133 -24.30 -2.25 -7.10
N PHE A 134 -24.36 -1.00 -7.58
CA PHE A 134 -23.85 -0.64 -8.90
C PHE A 134 -22.32 -0.77 -9.03
N GLN A 135 -21.56 -0.47 -7.98
CA GLN A 135 -20.10 -0.59 -7.95
C GLN A 135 -19.64 -2.06 -7.95
N SER A 136 -20.49 -2.97 -7.45
CA SER A 136 -20.17 -4.39 -7.28
C SER A 136 -20.46 -5.25 -8.52
N LEU A 137 -21.30 -4.78 -9.45
CA LEU A 137 -21.71 -5.56 -10.61
C LEU A 137 -20.51 -5.87 -11.51
N GLY A 138 -20.14 -7.15 -11.59
CA GLY A 138 -19.02 -7.62 -12.41
C GLY A 138 -17.66 -7.07 -11.97
N ASN A 139 -17.52 -6.57 -10.75
CA ASN A 139 -16.30 -5.97 -10.25
C ASN A 139 -15.44 -7.01 -9.49
N PRO A 140 -14.34 -7.51 -10.09
CA PRO A 140 -13.47 -8.49 -9.44
C PRO A 140 -12.58 -7.88 -8.34
N PHE A 141 -12.52 -6.56 -8.23
CA PHE A 141 -11.68 -5.83 -7.27
C PHE A 141 -12.41 -5.48 -5.97
N ILE A 142 -13.61 -6.01 -5.74
CA ILE A 142 -14.27 -5.92 -4.43
C ILE A 142 -13.63 -6.91 -3.47
N PHE A 143 -12.89 -6.39 -2.50
CA PHE A 143 -12.31 -7.16 -1.42
C PHE A 143 -13.23 -7.15 -0.19
N ARG A 144 -13.60 -8.32 0.32
CA ARG A 144 -14.42 -8.47 1.52
C ARG A 144 -13.55 -8.88 2.71
N CYS A 145 -13.48 -8.00 3.70
CA CYS A 145 -12.86 -8.30 4.98
C CYS A 145 -13.75 -9.23 5.82
N ILE A 146 -13.11 -9.96 6.75
CA ILE A 146 -13.75 -10.86 7.71
C ILE A 146 -14.85 -10.21 8.56
N ASP A 147 -14.71 -8.91 8.88
CA ASP A 147 -15.67 -8.13 9.66
C ASP A 147 -16.83 -7.57 8.83
N GLY A 148 -16.87 -7.87 7.52
CA GLY A 148 -17.90 -7.43 6.59
C GLY A 148 -17.64 -6.07 5.96
N ILE A 149 -16.51 -5.42 6.25
CA ILE A 149 -16.06 -4.24 5.51
C ILE A 149 -15.70 -4.64 4.08
N LEU A 150 -16.07 -3.81 3.11
CA LEU A 150 -15.73 -4.01 1.70
C LEU A 150 -14.76 -2.93 1.25
N ILE A 151 -13.80 -3.28 0.40
CA ILE A 151 -12.86 -2.35 -0.22
C ILE A 151 -13.00 -2.51 -1.73
N ASP A 152 -13.35 -1.41 -2.41
CA ASP A 152 -13.43 -1.37 -3.86
C ASP A 152 -12.15 -0.80 -4.47
N GLY A 153 -11.29 -1.71 -4.93
CA GLY A 153 -10.01 -1.38 -5.56
C GLY A 153 -10.08 -1.19 -7.06
N ASN A 154 -11.26 -1.05 -7.67
CA ASN A 154 -11.38 -0.87 -9.11
C ASN A 154 -11.03 0.57 -9.51
N ASP A 155 -9.97 0.71 -10.30
CA ASP A 155 -9.41 1.99 -10.74
C ASP A 155 -10.15 2.61 -11.96
N ARG A 156 -11.25 1.98 -12.39
CA ARG A 156 -12.01 2.33 -13.60
C ARG A 156 -13.49 2.60 -13.30
N GLY A 157 -14.15 3.21 -14.28
CA GLY A 157 -15.61 3.36 -14.29
C GLY A 157 -16.18 4.07 -13.06
N LEU A 158 -17.30 3.53 -12.55
CA LEU A 158 -18.03 4.09 -11.41
C LEU A 158 -17.19 4.09 -10.13
N SER A 159 -16.46 3.00 -9.85
CA SER A 159 -15.59 2.86 -8.68
C SER A 159 -14.55 3.97 -8.58
N ARG A 160 -13.87 4.26 -9.70
CA ARG A 160 -12.94 5.39 -9.82
C ARG A 160 -13.61 6.73 -9.49
N SER A 161 -14.79 6.97 -10.05
CA SER A 161 -15.53 8.21 -9.84
C SER A 161 -15.96 8.38 -8.38
N VAL A 162 -16.41 7.29 -7.73
CA VAL A 162 -16.77 7.29 -6.31
C VAL A 162 -15.55 7.61 -5.45
N TYR A 163 -14.41 6.94 -5.68
CA TYR A 163 -13.20 7.19 -4.90
C TYR A 163 -12.76 8.66 -5.00
N ARG A 164 -12.70 9.22 -6.21
CA ARG A 164 -12.37 10.65 -6.43
C ARG A 164 -13.38 11.59 -5.76
N SER A 165 -14.67 11.25 -5.81
CA SER A 165 -15.69 12.05 -5.15
C SER A 165 -15.50 12.05 -3.63
N CYS A 166 -15.22 10.91 -3.02
CA CYS A 166 -14.92 10.82 -1.59
C CYS A 166 -13.64 11.58 -1.26
N SER A 167 -12.59 11.37 -2.04
CA SER A 167 -11.30 12.06 -1.89
C SER A 167 -11.44 13.58 -1.85
N ARG A 168 -12.20 14.17 -2.79
CA ARG A 168 -12.45 15.61 -2.85
C ARG A 168 -13.36 16.12 -1.74
N ARG A 169 -14.36 15.32 -1.33
CA ARG A 169 -15.25 15.66 -0.22
C ARG A 169 -14.47 15.70 1.10
N ASP A 170 -13.53 14.78 1.27
CA ASP A 170 -12.74 14.60 2.49
C ASP A 170 -11.44 15.43 2.47
N GLN A 171 -11.19 16.19 1.40
CA GLN A 171 -10.10 17.15 1.28
C GLN A 171 -10.27 18.28 2.32
N LEU A 172 -9.18 18.72 2.96
CA LEU A 172 -9.21 19.91 3.83
C LEU A 172 -8.41 21.04 3.22
N GLY A 173 -9.13 22.03 2.71
CA GLY A 173 -8.54 23.16 2.02
C GLY A 173 -7.60 22.70 0.89
N PRO A 174 -6.33 23.14 0.87
CA PRO A 174 -5.38 22.74 -0.18
C PRO A 174 -4.80 21.34 0.02
N PHE A 175 -5.08 20.68 1.14
CA PHE A 175 -4.41 19.44 1.52
C PHE A 175 -5.21 18.22 1.04
N GLN A 176 -4.55 17.39 0.25
CA GLN A 176 -5.09 16.14 -0.25
C GLN A 176 -5.02 15.06 0.84
N MET A 177 -6.18 14.48 1.19
CA MET A 177 -6.30 13.50 2.28
C MET A 177 -6.47 12.06 1.81
N SER A 178 -6.23 11.79 0.54
CA SER A 178 -6.11 10.43 0.07
C SER A 178 -5.27 10.38 -1.20
N ASP A 179 -4.54 9.29 -1.35
CA ASP A 179 -3.77 9.04 -2.56
C ASP A 179 -4.73 8.73 -3.72
N GLU A 180 -4.78 9.60 -4.74
CA GLU A 180 -5.50 9.32 -5.99
C GLU A 180 -4.58 8.70 -7.07
N SER A 181 -3.27 8.66 -6.84
CA SER A 181 -2.29 8.25 -7.85
C SER A 181 -2.44 6.78 -8.25
N TRP A 182 -2.96 5.93 -7.36
CA TRP A 182 -3.28 4.52 -7.64
C TRP A 182 -4.36 4.33 -8.70
N LEU A 183 -5.17 5.36 -8.99
CA LEU A 183 -6.12 5.39 -10.11
C LEU A 183 -5.45 5.65 -11.46
N THR A 184 -4.13 5.82 -11.49
CA THR A 184 -3.34 6.20 -12.67
C THR A 184 -2.15 5.26 -12.86
N SER A 185 -1.43 5.40 -13.97
CA SER A 185 -0.18 4.68 -14.21
C SER A 185 0.97 5.19 -13.34
N ALA A 186 0.98 6.47 -12.98
CA ALA A 186 2.03 7.14 -12.21
C ALA A 186 1.70 7.12 -10.71
N LEU A 187 2.20 6.10 -10.01
CA LEU A 187 2.00 5.91 -8.58
C LEU A 187 2.89 6.86 -7.76
N GLN A 188 2.33 7.50 -6.74
CA GLN A 188 3.10 8.19 -5.69
C GLN A 188 3.41 7.26 -4.53
N ASN A 189 2.44 6.43 -4.14
CA ASN A 189 2.67 5.31 -3.25
C ASN A 189 2.93 4.03 -4.07
N PRO A 190 4.19 3.54 -4.14
CA PRO A 190 4.54 2.36 -4.92
C PRO A 190 3.92 1.07 -4.36
N LEU A 191 3.45 1.07 -3.10
CA LEU A 191 2.76 -0.07 -2.49
C LEU A 191 1.29 -0.17 -2.92
N ALA A 192 0.67 0.85 -3.49
CA ALA A 192 -0.76 0.91 -3.80
C ALA A 192 -1.15 0.13 -5.09
N VAL A 193 -0.76 -1.15 -5.14
CA VAL A 193 -0.93 -2.04 -6.29
C VAL A 193 -1.54 -3.41 -5.92
N GLY A 194 -1.96 -3.59 -4.67
CA GLY A 194 -2.45 -4.86 -4.15
C GLY A 194 -3.65 -5.44 -4.89
N GLN A 195 -4.48 -4.60 -5.52
CA GLN A 195 -5.61 -4.99 -6.34
C GLN A 195 -5.22 -5.78 -7.59
N TYR A 196 -3.97 -5.68 -8.05
CA TYR A 196 -3.45 -6.42 -9.22
C TYR A 196 -2.65 -7.67 -8.86
N VAL A 197 -2.53 -8.01 -7.57
CA VAL A 197 -1.86 -9.25 -7.15
C VAL A 197 -2.81 -10.42 -7.42
N ASN A 198 -2.54 -11.18 -8.48
CA ASN A 198 -3.45 -12.21 -9.00
C ASN A 198 -3.67 -13.41 -8.06
N ASN A 199 -4.81 -14.09 -8.23
CA ASN A 199 -5.08 -15.35 -7.54
C ASN A 199 -4.24 -16.49 -8.13
N CYS A 200 -3.61 -17.30 -7.29
CA CYS A 200 -3.05 -18.58 -7.72
C CYS A 200 -3.42 -19.68 -6.71
N SER A 201 -3.76 -20.87 -7.22
CA SER A 201 -4.11 -22.04 -6.38
C SER A 201 -3.03 -23.12 -6.49
N HIS A 202 -2.78 -23.82 -5.37
CA HIS A 202 -1.61 -24.68 -5.10
C HIS A 202 -1.14 -25.60 -6.25
N GLY A 203 -2.05 -26.03 -7.14
CA GLY A 203 -1.74 -26.98 -8.22
C GLY A 203 -1.07 -26.39 -9.48
N LYS A 204 -1.04 -25.06 -9.68
CA LYS A 204 -0.57 -24.50 -10.97
C LYS A 204 0.91 -24.07 -11.01
N LEU A 205 1.52 -23.68 -9.90
CA LEU A 205 2.91 -23.18 -9.86
C LEU A 205 3.60 -23.51 -8.52
N PRO A 206 3.99 -24.77 -8.26
CA PRO A 206 4.72 -25.13 -7.04
C PRO A 206 6.03 -24.32 -6.95
N GLY A 207 6.26 -23.67 -5.80
CA GLY A 207 7.47 -22.86 -5.55
C GLY A 207 7.34 -21.35 -5.82
N LYS A 208 6.35 -20.90 -6.60
CA LYS A 208 6.07 -19.44 -6.82
C LYS A 208 5.03 -18.86 -5.85
N PHE A 209 4.63 -19.63 -4.84
CA PHE A 209 3.55 -19.27 -3.92
C PHE A 209 3.98 -18.23 -2.89
N SER A 210 3.71 -16.97 -3.17
CA SER A 210 3.73 -15.93 -2.16
C SER A 210 2.37 -15.92 -1.49
N ARG A 211 2.10 -16.81 -0.52
CA ARG A 211 0.84 -16.67 0.23
C ARG A 211 0.88 -15.30 0.92
N LEU A 212 -0.28 -14.70 1.03
CA LEU A 212 -0.42 -13.34 1.48
C LEU A 212 -1.37 -13.29 2.65
N ALA A 213 -0.90 -12.82 3.79
CA ALA A 213 -1.78 -12.54 4.92
C ALA A 213 -2.30 -11.11 4.84
N PHE A 214 -3.57 -10.96 5.20
CA PHE A 214 -4.22 -9.67 5.31
C PHE A 214 -4.00 -9.14 6.72
N GLY A 215 -3.23 -8.08 6.84
CA GLY A 215 -3.21 -7.28 8.06
C GLY A 215 -4.32 -6.24 7.96
N ASN A 216 -5.35 -6.34 8.79
CA ASN A 216 -6.26 -5.22 9.06
C ASN A 216 -5.55 -4.25 9.99
N VAL A 217 -4.79 -3.33 9.43
CA VAL A 217 -3.97 -2.45 10.26
C VAL A 217 -4.64 -1.11 10.36
N ILE A 218 -4.71 -0.65 11.61
CA ILE A 218 -5.18 0.67 12.01
C ILE A 218 -3.93 1.55 12.14
N VAL A 219 -3.63 2.37 11.13
CA VAL A 219 -2.35 3.09 11.03
C VAL A 219 -2.54 4.61 11.11
N HIS A 220 -1.95 5.26 12.10
CA HIS A 220 -1.96 6.73 12.18
C HIS A 220 -0.94 7.36 11.22
N PHE A 221 -1.38 7.76 10.03
CA PHE A 221 -0.50 8.47 9.07
C PHE A 221 -1.01 9.84 8.65
N TYR A 222 -0.14 10.84 8.83
CA TYR A 222 -0.51 12.26 8.86
C TYR A 222 0.00 13.10 7.69
N MET A 223 0.45 12.50 6.58
CA MET A 223 0.84 13.25 5.36
C MET A 223 0.40 12.59 4.04
N PHE A 224 -0.54 11.64 4.14
CA PHE A 224 -1.53 11.32 3.09
C PHE A 224 -2.98 11.49 3.58
N CYS A 225 -3.18 11.90 4.84
CA CYS A 225 -4.42 12.34 5.46
C CYS A 225 -4.07 13.33 6.58
N LEU A 226 -4.19 14.63 6.36
CA LEU A 226 -4.26 15.61 7.44
C LEU A 226 -5.72 15.68 7.94
N TYR A 227 -5.84 15.71 9.27
CA TYR A 227 -7.03 15.87 10.14
C TYR A 227 -7.96 14.67 10.35
N PHE A 228 -7.92 14.00 11.52
CA PHE A 228 -8.51 14.38 12.81
C PHE A 228 -10.04 14.53 12.79
N PHE A 229 -10.74 13.40 12.68
CA PHE A 229 -11.87 12.98 13.53
C PHE A 229 -12.11 11.50 13.19
N TYR A 230 -12.02 10.60 14.17
CA TYR A 230 -12.01 9.13 14.07
C TYR A 230 -10.62 8.48 13.83
N SER A 231 -10.10 7.97 14.94
CA SER A 231 -8.77 7.43 15.28
C SER A 231 -8.32 6.16 14.54
N HIS A 232 -8.84 5.83 13.35
CA HIS A 232 -8.57 4.52 12.76
C HIS A 232 -8.46 4.50 11.22
N LEU A 233 -7.24 4.49 10.67
CA LEU A 233 -7.02 4.23 9.24
C LEU A 233 -7.08 2.73 8.97
N ARG A 234 -8.14 2.23 8.35
CA ARG A 234 -8.23 0.83 7.95
C ARG A 234 -7.48 0.61 6.64
N CYS A 235 -6.40 -0.16 6.67
CA CYS A 235 -5.72 -0.64 5.46
C CYS A 235 -5.73 -2.17 5.42
N VAL A 236 -5.77 -2.71 4.20
CA VAL A 236 -5.47 -4.11 3.93
C VAL A 236 -4.10 -4.18 3.28
N VAL A 237 -3.18 -4.86 3.95
CA VAL A 237 -1.82 -5.07 3.45
C VAL A 237 -1.61 -6.51 3.02
N LEU A 238 -0.60 -6.67 2.18
CA LEU A 238 -0.24 -7.91 1.53
C LEU A 238 1.16 -8.30 2.05
N VAL A 239 1.28 -9.45 2.73
CA VAL A 239 2.50 -9.89 3.43
C VAL A 239 3.04 -11.21 2.90
N THR A 240 4.32 -11.31 2.55
CA THR A 240 4.92 -12.53 2.00
C THR A 240 4.94 -13.71 2.98
N LEU A 241 4.70 -14.91 2.48
CA LEU A 241 4.76 -16.16 3.27
C LEU A 241 6.04 -16.98 3.03
N ARG A 242 6.86 -16.52 2.09
CA ARG A 242 8.17 -17.07 1.75
C ARG A 242 9.03 -15.94 1.20
N ASP A 243 10.29 -16.25 1.01
CA ASP A 243 11.21 -15.40 0.27
C ASP A 243 10.82 -15.29 -1.21
N ILE A 244 10.93 -14.09 -1.77
CA ILE A 244 10.62 -13.76 -3.18
C ILE A 244 11.83 -13.10 -3.82
N LYS A 245 12.24 -13.63 -4.97
CA LYS A 245 13.37 -13.14 -5.74
C LYS A 245 12.94 -12.10 -6.77
N GLN A 246 13.90 -11.30 -7.20
CA GLN A 246 13.75 -10.44 -8.37
C GLN A 246 13.24 -11.22 -9.59
N GLY A 247 12.30 -10.62 -10.33
CA GLY A 247 11.63 -11.17 -11.51
C GLY A 247 10.40 -12.03 -11.19
N GLU A 248 10.12 -12.34 -9.92
CA GLU A 248 8.94 -13.14 -9.57
C GLU A 248 7.66 -12.29 -9.53
N GLU A 249 6.57 -12.86 -10.07
CA GLU A 249 5.21 -12.33 -9.92
C GLU A 249 4.65 -12.66 -8.54
N LEU A 250 4.01 -11.68 -7.92
CA LEU A 250 3.27 -11.83 -6.68
C LEU A 250 1.90 -12.45 -6.97
N PHE A 251 1.55 -13.45 -6.17
CA PHE A 251 0.23 -14.06 -6.18
C PHE A 251 -0.38 -14.01 -4.79
N SER A 252 -1.69 -14.23 -4.69
CA SER A 252 -2.41 -14.37 -3.42
C SER A 252 -3.43 -15.50 -3.50
N ASN A 253 -4.01 -15.86 -2.36
CA ASN A 253 -5.23 -16.66 -2.33
C ASN A 253 -6.39 -15.79 -1.84
N TYR A 254 -7.40 -15.59 -2.69
CA TYR A 254 -8.53 -14.70 -2.41
C TYR A 254 -9.60 -15.31 -1.50
N TYR A 255 -9.47 -16.57 -1.12
CA TYR A 255 -10.54 -17.29 -0.43
C TYR A 255 -10.14 -17.69 0.98
N THR A 256 -10.49 -16.84 1.94
CA THR A 256 -10.44 -17.16 3.37
C THR A 256 -11.82 -17.59 3.84
N VAL A 257 -11.90 -18.73 4.51
CA VAL A 257 -13.09 -19.21 5.22
C VAL A 257 -12.79 -19.14 6.71
N VAL A 258 -13.73 -18.55 7.45
CA VAL A 258 -13.65 -18.30 8.89
C VAL A 258 -14.81 -19.04 9.51
N ASN A 259 -14.55 -19.77 10.61
CA ASN A 259 -15.57 -20.46 11.39
C ASN A 259 -16.32 -19.51 12.32
#